data_AF-A0AAW1YCT5-F1
#
_entry.id   AF-A0AAW1YCT5-F1
#
_cell.length_a   1.000
_cell.length_b   1.000
_cell.length_c   1.000
_cell.angle_alpha   90.00
_cell.angle_beta   90.00
_cell.angle_gamma   90.00
#
_symmetry.space_group_name_H-M   'P 1'
#
loop_
_entity.id
_entity.type
_entity.pdbx_description
1 polymer ?
#
loop_
_entity_poly.entity_id
_entity_poly.type
_entity_poly.pdbx_seq_one_letter_code
_entity_poly.pdbx_strand_id
1 'polypeptide(L)'
;MRVTPPKHPSNSRRIPQHQEGDEKAKPEERYTDEQCRAIFRELTTFARLKNPLSIISPVQFRDIHDSYSALLNNLTSRQKMIRRRAKRNKILKKAGGVGLMVSHSALLIALLVFAFHSMIGLVAAPAIMACSLGFCKKIRMESVDEWLKTRFNRENHGEQLDVAAKGIYILINDFDTMSRMVRRLQDEVEHRKAVADLCVRNGVNCEIFKELLREFHVHDSNFMEQLEELEEHVYLCLLTINRSRRLVLEEILATH
;
A
#
# COMPACT_ATOMS: atom_id res chain seq x y z
N MET A 1 40.38 38.02 -79.15
CA MET A 1 41.40 37.21 -78.45
C MET A 1 40.72 35.92 -78.01
N ARG A 2 41.21 34.78 -78.52
CA ARG A 2 40.57 33.46 -78.46
C ARG A 2 40.93 32.80 -77.12
N VAL A 3 39.96 32.62 -76.22
CA VAL A 3 40.18 31.93 -74.94
C VAL A 3 39.81 30.45 -75.14
N THR A 4 40.82 29.61 -75.24
CA THR A 4 40.71 28.15 -75.22
C THR A 4 40.46 27.64 -73.80
N PRO A 5 39.60 26.62 -73.61
CA PRO A 5 39.34 26.04 -72.29
C PRO A 5 40.46 25.05 -71.87
N PRO A 6 40.70 24.88 -70.56
CA PRO A 6 41.65 23.89 -70.05
C PRO A 6 41.09 22.47 -70.15
N LYS A 7 41.99 21.53 -70.49
CA LYS A 7 41.73 20.09 -70.69
C LYS A 7 41.52 19.36 -69.35
N HIS A 8 40.46 18.55 -69.28
CA HIS A 8 40.26 17.54 -68.25
C HIS A 8 41.27 16.39 -68.39
N PRO A 9 41.90 15.92 -67.29
CA PRO A 9 42.56 14.62 -67.29
C PRO A 9 41.57 13.53 -66.87
N SER A 10 41.24 12.67 -67.83
CA SER A 10 40.63 11.36 -67.61
C SER A 10 41.66 10.43 -66.94
N ASN A 11 41.44 10.08 -65.68
CA ASN A 11 42.22 9.06 -64.97
C ASN A 11 41.31 7.90 -64.56
N SER A 12 41.33 6.86 -65.38
CA SER A 12 40.67 5.58 -65.14
C SER A 12 41.43 4.84 -64.05
N ARG A 13 40.89 4.85 -62.82
CA ARG A 13 41.47 4.13 -61.69
C ARG A 13 40.70 2.82 -61.49
N ARG A 14 41.40 1.72 -61.83
CA ARG A 14 41.00 0.31 -61.67
C ARG A 14 40.48 0.04 -60.25
N ILE A 15 39.33 -0.63 -60.19
CA ILE A 15 38.74 -1.24 -58.99
C ILE A 15 39.64 -2.40 -58.55
N PRO A 16 40.13 -2.46 -57.31
CA PRO A 16 40.62 -3.70 -56.71
C PRO A 16 39.41 -4.52 -56.24
N GLN A 17 39.24 -5.73 -56.81
CA GLN A 17 38.43 -6.77 -56.21
C GLN A 17 39.08 -7.16 -54.88
N HIS A 18 38.39 -6.96 -53.77
CA HIS A 18 38.77 -7.54 -52.48
C HIS A 18 37.75 -8.62 -52.12
N GLN A 19 38.30 -9.83 -52.00
CA GLN A 19 37.75 -11.08 -51.50
C GLN A 19 36.77 -10.91 -50.34
N GLU A 20 35.57 -11.46 -50.53
CA GLU A 20 35.00 -12.54 -49.71
C GLU A 20 35.50 -12.57 -48.25
N GLY A 21 34.86 -11.75 -47.42
CA GLY A 21 34.82 -11.96 -45.99
C GLY A 21 33.68 -12.93 -45.69
N ASP A 22 34.05 -14.17 -45.45
CA ASP A 22 33.24 -15.24 -44.88
C ASP A 22 32.59 -14.71 -43.59
N GLU A 23 31.35 -14.23 -43.70
CA GLU A 23 30.47 -13.99 -42.56
C GLU A 23 30.27 -15.35 -41.93
N LYS A 24 31.05 -15.63 -40.88
CA LYS A 24 30.92 -16.81 -40.03
C LYS A 24 29.48 -16.87 -39.53
N ALA A 25 28.63 -17.55 -40.29
CA ALA A 25 27.36 -18.03 -39.83
C ALA A 25 27.65 -18.80 -38.55
N LYS A 26 27.05 -18.36 -37.44
CA LYS A 26 26.98 -19.18 -36.23
C LYS A 26 26.53 -20.58 -36.69
N PRO A 27 27.22 -21.65 -36.25
CA PRO A 27 26.81 -22.99 -36.65
C PRO A 27 25.35 -23.14 -36.26
N GLU A 28 24.45 -23.39 -37.22
CA GLU A 28 23.12 -23.90 -36.91
C GLU A 28 23.34 -25.15 -36.07
N GLU A 29 23.01 -25.08 -34.78
CA GLU A 29 23.18 -26.18 -33.85
C GLU A 29 22.24 -27.30 -34.32
N ARG A 30 22.80 -28.29 -35.05
CA ARG A 30 22.03 -29.40 -35.61
C ARG A 30 21.69 -30.36 -34.49
N TYR A 31 20.45 -30.31 -34.02
CA TYR A 31 19.94 -31.31 -33.08
C TYR A 31 19.90 -32.69 -33.74
N THR A 32 20.40 -33.70 -33.03
CA THR A 32 20.28 -35.11 -33.42
C THR A 32 18.83 -35.58 -33.23
N ASP A 33 18.43 -36.59 -33.99
CA ASP A 33 17.12 -37.24 -33.89
C ASP A 33 16.74 -37.66 -32.46
N GLU A 34 17.75 -38.11 -31.69
CA GLU A 34 17.58 -38.51 -30.30
C GLU A 34 17.37 -37.31 -29.36
N GLN A 35 18.10 -36.21 -29.58
CA GLN A 35 17.87 -34.96 -28.86
C GLN A 35 16.47 -34.39 -29.17
N CYS A 36 16.04 -34.43 -30.44
CA CYS A 36 14.69 -33.99 -30.82
C CYS A 36 13.62 -34.81 -30.10
N ARG A 37 13.75 -36.15 -30.04
CA ARG A 37 12.83 -37.03 -29.29
C ARG A 37 12.82 -36.73 -27.80
N ALA A 38 13.99 -36.52 -27.20
CA ALA A 38 14.11 -36.18 -25.79
C ALA A 38 13.43 -34.83 -25.48
N ILE A 39 13.70 -33.78 -26.25
CA ILE A 39 13.10 -32.46 -26.06
C ILE A 39 11.59 -32.51 -26.28
N PHE A 40 11.11 -33.26 -27.28
CA PHE A 40 9.68 -33.44 -27.52
C PHE A 40 8.97 -34.12 -26.33
N ARG A 41 9.62 -35.11 -25.70
CA ARG A 41 9.11 -35.74 -24.47
C ARG A 41 9.04 -34.76 -23.30
N GLU A 42 10.04 -33.91 -23.14
CA GLU A 42 10.04 -32.85 -22.13
C GLU A 42 8.95 -31.80 -22.40
N LEU A 43 8.78 -31.34 -23.64
CA LEU A 43 7.71 -30.41 -24.03
C LEU A 43 6.32 -30.99 -23.77
N THR A 44 6.12 -32.29 -24.05
CA THR A 44 4.88 -33.00 -23.74
C THR A 44 4.61 -33.01 -22.23
N THR A 45 5.66 -33.18 -21.43
CA THR A 45 5.55 -33.16 -19.97
C THR A 45 5.24 -31.73 -19.48
N PHE A 46 5.97 -30.74 -20.00
CA PHE A 46 5.81 -29.32 -19.67
C PHE A 46 4.41 -28.79 -20.00
N ALA A 47 3.89 -29.07 -21.20
CA ALA A 47 2.55 -28.66 -21.63
C ALA A 47 1.45 -29.17 -20.68
N ARG A 48 1.65 -30.36 -20.08
CA ARG A 48 0.71 -30.99 -19.13
C ARG A 48 0.88 -30.53 -17.69
N LEU A 49 1.99 -29.88 -17.33
CA LEU A 49 2.22 -29.43 -15.97
C LEU A 49 1.25 -28.31 -15.59
N LYS A 50 0.79 -28.35 -14.33
CA LYS A 50 0.07 -27.22 -13.76
C LYS A 50 1.06 -26.08 -13.57
N ASN A 51 0.64 -24.86 -13.92
CA ASN A 51 1.48 -23.69 -13.73
C ASN A 51 1.73 -23.45 -12.22
N PRO A 52 3.00 -23.41 -11.78
CA PRO A 52 3.33 -23.25 -10.36
C PRO A 52 2.88 -21.89 -9.81
N LEU A 53 2.74 -20.86 -10.64
CA LEU A 53 2.27 -19.54 -10.23
C LEU A 53 0.74 -19.50 -10.07
N SER A 54 0.02 -20.52 -10.55
CA SER A 54 -1.42 -20.68 -10.29
C SER A 54 -1.74 -21.16 -8.87
N ILE A 55 -0.75 -21.30 -7.98
CA ILE A 55 -0.97 -21.57 -6.55
C ILE A 55 -1.73 -20.41 -5.91
N ILE A 56 -1.41 -19.17 -6.29
CA ILE A 56 -2.10 -17.99 -5.79
C ILE A 56 -3.14 -17.58 -6.82
N SER A 57 -4.42 -17.75 -6.47
CA SER A 57 -5.49 -17.38 -7.40
C SER A 57 -5.72 -15.86 -7.41
N PRO A 58 -6.18 -15.29 -8.54
CA PRO A 58 -6.63 -13.90 -8.57
C PRO A 58 -7.73 -13.60 -7.54
N VAL A 59 -8.48 -14.62 -7.10
CA VAL A 59 -9.48 -14.50 -6.02
C VAL A 59 -8.79 -14.27 -4.68
N GLN A 60 -7.74 -15.03 -4.35
CA GLN A 60 -6.99 -14.83 -3.10
C GLN A 60 -6.37 -13.42 -3.01
N PHE A 61 -5.79 -12.91 -4.10
CA PHE A 61 -5.28 -11.53 -4.13
C PHE A 61 -6.38 -10.50 -3.85
N ARG A 62 -7.56 -10.67 -4.46
CA ARG A 62 -8.71 -9.80 -4.24
C ARG A 62 -9.22 -9.88 -2.80
N ASP A 63 -9.35 -11.08 -2.24
CA ASP A 63 -9.82 -11.26 -0.87
C ASP A 63 -8.88 -10.59 0.15
N ILE A 64 -7.57 -10.72 -0.06
CA ILE A 64 -6.54 -10.06 0.75
C ILE A 64 -6.65 -8.53 0.59
N HIS A 65 -6.75 -8.04 -0.65
CA HIS A 65 -6.89 -6.63 -0.95
C HIS A 65 -8.15 -6.03 -0.29
N ASP A 66 -9.29 -6.69 -0.40
CA ASP A 66 -10.57 -6.22 0.15
C ASP A 66 -10.53 -6.20 1.68
N SER A 67 -9.90 -7.20 2.30
CA SER A 67 -9.65 -7.25 3.75
C SER A 67 -8.80 -6.06 4.22
N TYR A 68 -7.67 -5.79 3.55
CA TYR A 68 -6.81 -4.66 3.92
C TYR A 68 -7.45 -3.31 3.63
N SER A 69 -8.23 -3.20 2.54
CA SER A 69 -9.01 -2.00 2.22
C SER A 69 -10.06 -1.70 3.29
N ALA A 70 -10.78 -2.72 3.75
CA ALA A 70 -11.73 -2.60 4.85
C ALA A 70 -11.03 -2.19 6.15
N LEU A 71 -9.86 -2.76 6.45
CA LEU A 71 -9.04 -2.38 7.59
C LEU A 71 -8.56 -0.93 7.51
N LEU A 72 -8.03 -0.50 6.37
CA LEU A 72 -7.59 0.88 6.14
C LEU A 72 -8.74 1.87 6.34
N ASN A 73 -9.92 1.55 5.83
CA ASN A 73 -11.12 2.35 6.02
C ASN A 73 -11.51 2.44 7.50
N ASN A 74 -11.43 1.32 8.24
CA ASN A 74 -11.71 1.29 9.67
C ASN A 74 -10.74 2.18 10.46
N LEU A 75 -9.43 2.00 10.25
CA LEU A 75 -8.37 2.79 10.89
C LEU A 75 -8.54 4.29 10.62
N THR A 76 -8.71 4.64 9.33
CA THR A 76 -8.92 6.03 8.89
C THR A 76 -10.18 6.63 9.51
N SER A 77 -11.28 5.87 9.58
CA SER A 77 -12.54 6.35 10.17
C SER A 77 -12.41 6.60 11.68
N ARG A 78 -11.75 5.69 12.40
CA ARG A 78 -11.47 5.84 13.84
C ARG A 78 -10.55 7.02 14.12
N GLN A 79 -9.53 7.21 13.30
CA GLN A 79 -8.64 8.37 13.41
C GLN A 79 -9.41 9.68 13.22
N LYS A 80 -10.29 9.76 12.20
CA LYS A 80 -11.18 10.91 11.98
C LYS A 80 -12.12 11.14 13.18
N MET A 81 -12.65 10.07 13.76
CA MET A 81 -13.52 10.12 14.94
C MET A 81 -12.79 10.72 16.15
N ILE A 82 -11.59 10.25 16.46
CA ILE A 82 -10.75 10.76 17.56
C ILE A 82 -10.43 12.24 17.33
N ARG A 83 -10.03 12.62 16.13
CA ARG A 83 -9.74 14.01 15.76
C ARG A 83 -10.95 14.92 15.97
N ARG A 84 -12.15 14.47 15.56
CA ARG A 84 -13.41 15.21 15.77
C ARG A 84 -13.75 15.34 17.25
N ARG A 85 -13.56 14.29 18.05
CA ARG A 85 -13.76 14.31 19.50
C ARG A 85 -12.79 15.28 20.20
N ALA A 86 -11.50 15.25 19.84
CA ALA A 86 -10.50 16.18 20.36
C ALA A 86 -10.88 17.65 20.08
N LYS A 87 -11.32 17.97 18.86
CA LYS A 87 -11.82 19.31 18.51
C LYS A 87 -13.03 19.72 19.36
N ARG A 88 -14.03 18.84 19.50
CA ARG A 88 -15.21 19.09 20.33
C ARG A 88 -14.84 19.32 21.80
N ASN A 89 -13.92 18.52 22.34
CA ASN A 89 -13.45 18.67 23.72
C ASN A 89 -12.75 20.01 23.93
N LYS A 90 -11.93 20.46 22.97
CA LYS A 90 -11.28 21.78 23.04
C LYS A 90 -12.31 22.91 23.08
N ILE A 91 -13.36 22.83 22.26
CA ILE A 91 -14.46 23.80 22.25
C ILE A 91 -15.22 23.77 23.57
N LEU A 92 -15.58 22.57 24.06
CA LEU A 92 -16.31 22.40 25.31
C LEU A 92 -15.51 22.93 26.51
N LYS A 93 -14.20 22.67 26.57
CA LYS A 93 -13.31 23.23 27.61
C LYS A 93 -13.29 24.75 27.57
N LYS A 94 -13.21 25.35 26.37
CA LYS A 94 -13.22 26.82 26.22
C LYS A 94 -14.56 27.42 26.66
N ALA A 95 -15.67 26.82 26.25
CA ALA A 95 -17.01 27.26 26.63
C ALA A 95 -17.29 27.06 28.13
N GLY A 96 -16.86 25.93 28.70
CA GLY A 96 -16.99 25.64 30.13
C GLY A 96 -16.22 26.62 31.01
N GLY A 97 -15.01 27.02 30.61
CA GLY A 97 -14.25 28.06 31.31
C GLY A 97 -14.98 29.40 31.34
N VAL A 98 -15.52 29.83 30.19
CA VAL A 98 -16.32 31.06 30.10
C VAL A 98 -17.60 30.95 30.93
N GLY A 99 -18.32 29.83 30.83
CA GLY A 99 -19.54 29.58 31.59
C GLY A 99 -19.31 29.60 33.10
N LEU A 100 -18.20 29.01 33.57
CA LEU A 100 -17.83 29.02 34.99
C LEU A 100 -17.61 30.46 35.49
N MET A 101 -16.86 31.27 34.74
CA MET A 101 -16.64 32.68 35.08
C MET A 101 -17.96 33.47 35.14
N VAL A 102 -18.81 33.34 34.12
CA VAL A 102 -20.11 34.02 34.07
C VAL A 102 -21.01 33.60 35.24
N SER A 103 -21.09 32.29 35.52
CA SER A 103 -21.90 31.77 36.62
C SER A 103 -21.41 32.28 37.98
N HIS A 104 -20.10 32.35 38.18
CA HIS A 104 -19.51 32.86 39.41
C HIS A 104 -19.80 34.35 39.61
N SER A 105 -19.63 35.17 38.55
CA SER A 105 -19.99 36.58 38.58
C SER A 105 -21.48 36.81 38.85
N ALA A 106 -22.37 36.04 38.21
CA ALA A 106 -23.82 36.14 38.44
C ALA A 106 -24.20 35.75 39.89
N LEU A 107 -23.57 34.70 40.43
CA LEU A 107 -23.80 34.27 41.81
C LEU A 107 -23.39 35.35 42.82
N LEU A 108 -22.22 35.98 42.62
CA LEU A 108 -21.76 37.09 43.47
C LEU A 108 -22.74 38.27 43.45
N ILE A 109 -23.25 38.64 42.27
CA ILE A 109 -24.25 39.71 42.12
C ILE A 109 -25.55 39.34 42.86
N ALA A 110 -26.04 38.11 42.69
CA ALA A 110 -27.25 37.66 43.37
C ALA A 110 -27.13 37.66 44.90
N LEU A 111 -25.97 37.22 45.43
CA LEU A 111 -25.68 37.27 46.86
C LEU A 111 -25.63 38.70 47.39
N LEU A 112 -25.08 39.63 46.62
CA LEU A 112 -25.02 41.05 46.98
C LEU A 112 -26.42 41.67 47.06
N VAL A 113 -27.26 41.43 46.05
CA VAL A 113 -28.67 41.87 46.03
C VAL A 113 -29.44 41.28 47.22
N PHE A 114 -29.28 39.99 47.50
CA PHE A 114 -29.91 39.34 48.64
C PHE A 114 -29.48 39.96 49.98
N ALA A 115 -28.20 40.27 50.16
CA ALA A 115 -27.69 40.93 51.37
C ALA A 115 -28.32 42.33 51.57
N PHE A 116 -28.43 43.13 50.49
CA PHE A 116 -29.07 44.45 50.56
C PHE A 116 -30.56 44.37 50.90
N HIS A 117 -31.30 43.45 50.29
CA HIS A 117 -32.73 43.27 50.61
C HIS A 117 -32.95 42.70 52.02
N SER A 118 -32.05 41.85 52.51
CA SER A 118 -32.10 41.34 53.89
C SER A 118 -31.88 42.44 54.93
N MET A 119 -31.06 43.46 54.61
CA MET A 119 -30.87 44.64 55.47
C MET A 119 -32.14 45.50 55.55
N ILE A 120 -32.94 45.54 54.49
CA ILE A 120 -34.23 46.25 54.44
C ILE A 120 -35.36 45.43 55.09
N GLY A 121 -35.27 44.09 55.04
CA GLY A 121 -36.26 43.16 55.59
C GLY A 121 -36.12 42.86 57.09
N LEU A 122 -35.06 43.31 57.77
CA LEU A 122 -34.80 43.00 59.19
C LEU A 122 -35.71 43.77 60.19
N VAL A 123 -36.73 44.48 59.71
CA VAL A 123 -37.71 45.18 60.58
C VAL A 123 -39.04 44.41 60.71
N ALA A 124 -39.22 43.25 60.07
CA ALA A 124 -40.42 42.43 60.31
C ALA A 124 -40.12 40.92 60.33
N ALA A 125 -40.12 40.37 61.56
CA ALA A 125 -40.18 38.96 61.96
C ALA A 125 -38.85 38.14 61.99
N PRO A 126 -38.43 37.68 63.19
CA PRO A 126 -37.42 36.64 63.34
C PRO A 126 -38.08 35.26 63.35
N ALA A 127 -37.91 34.48 62.27
CA ALA A 127 -37.88 33.01 62.29
C ALA A 127 -37.99 32.44 60.87
N ILE A 128 -36.87 32.20 60.17
CA ILE A 128 -36.61 30.95 59.40
C ILE A 128 -35.10 30.82 59.21
N MET A 129 -34.39 30.38 60.26
CA MET A 129 -33.01 29.88 60.13
C MET A 129 -32.98 28.44 60.66
N ALA A 130 -33.55 27.51 59.90
CA ALA A 130 -33.49 26.08 60.24
C ALA A 130 -33.42 25.10 59.05
N CYS A 131 -33.46 25.53 57.77
CA CYS A 131 -33.60 24.56 56.66
C CYS A 131 -32.67 24.69 55.46
N SER A 132 -31.55 25.42 55.50
CA SER A 132 -30.61 25.44 54.35
C SER A 132 -29.33 24.61 54.51
N LEU A 133 -29.13 23.88 55.61
CA LEU A 133 -27.94 23.04 55.80
C LEU A 133 -28.01 21.65 55.14
N GLY A 134 -28.84 21.47 54.10
CA GLY A 134 -29.16 20.16 53.52
C GLY A 134 -28.86 19.96 52.04
N PHE A 135 -28.35 20.97 51.32
CA PHE A 135 -28.11 20.85 49.86
C PHE A 135 -26.71 21.30 49.43
N CYS A 136 -25.69 20.81 50.14
CA CYS A 136 -24.39 20.56 49.55
C CYS A 136 -24.09 19.07 49.71
N LYS A 137 -24.86 18.21 49.04
CA LYS A 137 -24.32 16.89 48.69
C LYS A 137 -23.05 17.21 47.92
N LYS A 138 -21.90 16.93 48.53
CA LYS A 138 -20.57 16.89 47.92
C LYS A 138 -20.70 16.02 46.67
N ILE A 139 -21.09 16.62 45.55
CA ILE A 139 -21.03 15.99 44.24
C ILE A 139 -19.56 15.63 44.15
N ARG A 140 -19.28 14.33 44.19
CA ARG A 140 -17.94 13.76 44.31
C ARG A 140 -17.23 14.11 43.01
N MET A 141 -16.66 15.33 42.94
CA MET A 141 -15.97 15.89 41.77
C MET A 141 -14.87 14.95 41.29
N GLU A 142 -14.25 14.22 42.21
CA GLU A 142 -13.30 13.14 41.91
C GLU A 142 -13.89 12.10 40.97
N SER A 143 -15.12 11.63 41.19
CA SER A 143 -15.74 10.61 40.32
C SER A 143 -16.07 11.11 38.92
N VAL A 144 -16.37 12.40 38.76
CA VAL A 144 -16.69 13.00 37.46
C VAL A 144 -15.41 13.34 36.69
N ASP A 145 -14.39 13.88 37.38
CA ASP A 145 -13.07 14.13 36.78
C ASP A 145 -12.38 12.83 36.37
N GLU A 146 -12.45 11.79 37.21
CA GLU A 146 -11.90 10.47 36.93
C GLU A 146 -12.67 9.80 35.78
N TRP A 147 -14.00 9.82 35.79
CA TRP A 147 -14.81 9.30 34.67
C TRP A 147 -14.55 10.03 33.34
N LEU A 148 -14.39 11.36 33.37
CA LEU A 148 -14.03 12.14 32.18
C LEU A 148 -12.60 11.79 31.72
N LYS A 149 -11.62 11.72 32.64
CA LYS A 149 -10.25 11.30 32.33
C LYS A 149 -10.20 9.89 31.75
N THR A 150 -10.88 8.90 32.33
CA THR A 150 -10.87 7.53 31.81
C THR A 150 -11.52 7.44 30.43
N ARG A 151 -12.62 8.18 30.19
CA ARG A 151 -13.28 8.25 28.88
C ARG A 151 -12.40 8.93 27.82
N PHE A 152 -11.66 9.98 28.20
CA PHE A 152 -10.82 10.74 27.26
C PHE A 152 -9.44 10.11 27.03
N ASN A 153 -8.85 9.44 28.03
CA ASN A 153 -7.52 8.83 27.93
C ASN A 153 -7.54 7.50 27.16
N ARG A 154 -8.63 6.72 27.28
CA ARG A 154 -8.83 5.45 26.55
C ARG A 154 -8.91 5.63 25.02
N GLU A 155 -9.02 6.86 24.53
CA GLU A 155 -9.32 7.18 23.14
C GLU A 155 -8.23 8.02 22.44
N ASN A 156 -7.12 8.33 23.12
CA ASN A 156 -6.05 9.15 22.54
C ASN A 156 -5.02 8.35 21.72
N HIS A 157 -5.49 7.33 21.01
CA HIS A 157 -4.69 6.43 20.18
C HIS A 157 -4.53 6.95 18.74
N GLY A 158 -4.50 8.28 18.57
CA GLY A 158 -4.52 8.90 17.24
C GLY A 158 -3.28 8.58 16.42
N GLU A 159 -2.13 8.49 17.08
CA GLU A 159 -0.81 8.26 16.48
C GLU A 159 -0.66 6.79 16.07
N GLN A 160 -1.00 5.81 16.92
CA GLN A 160 -0.97 4.39 16.52
C GLN A 160 -1.89 4.08 15.34
N LEU A 161 -3.06 4.73 15.27
CA LEU A 161 -3.99 4.57 14.14
C LEU A 161 -3.45 5.20 12.86
N ASP A 162 -2.71 6.31 12.95
CA ASP A 162 -2.05 6.94 11.80
C ASP A 162 -0.92 6.07 11.26
N VAL A 163 -0.05 5.58 12.15
CA VAL A 163 1.07 4.69 11.82
C VAL A 163 0.55 3.38 11.22
N ALA A 164 -0.47 2.78 11.83
CA ALA A 164 -1.10 1.57 11.30
C ALA A 164 -1.74 1.82 9.93
N ALA A 165 -2.48 2.92 9.75
CA ALA A 165 -3.10 3.25 8.47
C ALA A 165 -2.07 3.43 7.35
N LYS A 166 -0.95 4.11 7.63
CA LYS A 166 0.18 4.25 6.69
C LYS A 166 0.78 2.89 6.32
N GLY A 167 1.01 2.02 7.30
CA GLY A 167 1.52 0.67 7.06
C GLY A 167 0.59 -0.18 6.18
N ILE A 168 -0.72 -0.15 6.46
CA ILE A 168 -1.71 -0.88 5.65
C ILE A 168 -1.83 -0.30 4.23
N TYR A 169 -1.76 1.02 4.07
CA TYR A 169 -1.76 1.64 2.74
C TYR A 169 -0.59 1.18 1.88
N ILE A 170 0.62 1.12 2.46
CA ILE A 170 1.80 0.62 1.75
C ILE A 170 1.60 -0.85 1.38
N LEU A 171 1.11 -1.66 2.33
CA LEU A 171 0.88 -3.08 2.11
C LEU A 171 -0.11 -3.34 0.97
N ILE A 172 -1.20 -2.58 0.86
CA ILE A 172 -2.16 -2.68 -0.25
C ILE A 172 -1.45 -2.44 -1.60
N ASN A 173 -0.64 -1.39 -1.70
CA ASN A 173 0.11 -1.09 -2.93
C ASN A 173 1.14 -2.17 -3.28
N ASP A 174 1.81 -2.74 -2.27
CA ASP A 174 2.75 -3.84 -2.48
C ASP A 174 2.03 -5.07 -3.03
N PHE A 175 0.88 -5.44 -2.46
CA PHE A 175 0.08 -6.57 -2.93
C PHE A 175 -0.51 -6.35 -4.33
N ASP A 176 -0.93 -5.13 -4.67
CA ASP A 176 -1.36 -4.79 -6.03
C ASP A 176 -0.24 -4.98 -7.04
N THR A 177 0.98 -4.58 -6.67
CA THR A 177 2.17 -4.73 -7.52
C THR A 177 2.53 -6.21 -7.69
N MET A 178 2.59 -6.97 -6.59
CA MET A 178 2.80 -8.42 -6.64
C MET A 178 1.74 -9.14 -7.47
N SER A 179 0.46 -8.77 -7.34
CA SER A 179 -0.63 -9.39 -8.11
C SER A 179 -0.45 -9.20 -9.61
N ARG A 180 0.01 -8.02 -10.05
CA ARG A 180 0.31 -7.74 -11.46
C ARG A 180 1.54 -8.52 -11.95
N MET A 181 2.60 -8.59 -11.15
CA MET A 181 3.81 -9.35 -11.48
C MET A 181 3.52 -10.85 -11.60
N VAL A 182 2.84 -11.43 -10.62
CA VAL A 182 2.42 -12.84 -10.64
C VAL A 182 1.54 -13.13 -11.85
N ARG A 183 0.59 -12.24 -12.19
CA ARG A 183 -0.25 -12.40 -13.38
C ARG A 183 0.57 -12.41 -14.67
N ARG A 184 1.50 -11.47 -14.85
CA ARG A 184 2.39 -11.41 -16.03
C ARG A 184 3.17 -12.71 -16.20
N LEU A 185 3.80 -13.20 -15.14
CA LEU A 185 4.55 -14.45 -15.18
C LEU A 185 3.63 -15.66 -15.40
N GLN A 186 2.43 -15.65 -14.81
CA GLN A 186 1.44 -16.72 -15.02
C GLN A 186 1.03 -16.78 -16.50
N ASP A 187 0.70 -15.64 -17.11
CA ASP A 187 0.30 -15.55 -18.51
C ASP A 187 1.44 -15.99 -19.44
N GLU A 188 2.69 -15.62 -19.14
CA GLU A 188 3.88 -16.06 -19.88
C GLU A 188 4.08 -17.58 -19.82
N VAL A 189 3.93 -18.20 -18.65
CA VAL A 189 4.01 -19.66 -18.51
C VAL A 189 2.89 -20.37 -19.26
N GLU A 190 1.64 -19.87 -19.19
CA GLU A 190 0.54 -20.45 -19.96
C GLU A 190 0.74 -20.28 -21.47
N HIS A 191 1.29 -19.15 -21.91
CA HIS A 191 1.66 -18.93 -23.29
C HIS A 191 2.70 -19.96 -23.79
N ARG A 192 3.80 -20.12 -23.06
CA ARG A 192 4.84 -21.12 -23.37
C ARG A 192 4.29 -22.53 -23.41
N LYS A 193 3.38 -22.88 -22.49
CA LYS A 193 2.71 -24.17 -22.50
C LYS A 193 1.82 -24.36 -23.73
N ALA A 194 1.10 -23.33 -24.16
CA ALA A 194 0.30 -23.38 -25.38
C ALA A 194 1.17 -23.58 -26.64
N VAL A 195 2.32 -22.91 -26.71
CA VAL A 195 3.32 -23.11 -27.78
C VAL A 195 3.88 -24.53 -27.75
N ALA A 196 4.23 -25.05 -26.57
CA ALA A 196 4.69 -26.43 -26.40
C ALA A 196 3.62 -27.45 -26.82
N ASP A 197 2.36 -27.25 -26.41
CA ASP A 197 1.24 -28.12 -26.79
C ASP A 197 1.00 -28.11 -28.32
N LEU A 198 1.06 -26.94 -28.96
CA LEU A 198 0.96 -26.83 -30.42
C LEU A 198 2.07 -27.63 -31.11
N CYS A 199 3.30 -27.55 -30.61
CA CYS A 199 4.43 -28.34 -31.10
C CYS A 199 4.18 -29.84 -30.97
N VAL A 200 3.70 -30.27 -29.79
CA VAL A 200 3.39 -31.67 -29.51
C VAL A 200 2.28 -32.20 -30.41
N ARG A 201 1.24 -31.41 -30.67
CA ARG A 201 0.11 -31.79 -31.53
C ARG A 201 0.50 -31.89 -33.02
N ASN A 202 1.46 -31.09 -33.47
CA ASN A 202 1.90 -31.05 -34.87
C ASN A 202 3.03 -32.05 -35.19
N GLY A 203 3.56 -32.77 -34.19
CA GLY A 203 4.61 -33.78 -34.37
C GLY A 203 6.01 -33.18 -34.57
N VAL A 204 7.00 -34.05 -34.83
CA VAL A 204 8.41 -33.67 -35.03
C VAL A 204 8.61 -33.04 -36.41
N ASN A 205 8.08 -31.84 -36.61
CA ASN A 205 8.47 -30.99 -37.73
C ASN A 205 9.65 -30.11 -37.29
N CYS A 206 10.82 -30.34 -37.88
CA CYS A 206 12.07 -29.66 -37.53
C CYS A 206 11.96 -28.13 -37.64
N GLU A 207 11.13 -27.61 -38.56
CA GLU A 207 10.91 -26.17 -38.71
C GLU A 207 10.07 -25.58 -37.57
N ILE A 208 9.00 -26.27 -37.14
CA ILE A 208 8.19 -25.85 -35.98
C ILE A 208 9.02 -25.93 -34.69
N PHE A 209 9.91 -26.93 -34.62
CA PHE A 209 10.84 -27.11 -33.52
C PHE A 209 11.88 -25.98 -33.43
N LYS A 210 12.47 -25.56 -34.56
CA LYS A 210 13.39 -24.40 -34.63
C LYS A 210 12.69 -23.10 -34.24
N GLU A 211 11.46 -22.90 -34.71
CA GLU A 211 10.64 -21.73 -34.35
C GLU A 211 10.37 -21.70 -32.84
N LEU A 212 9.99 -22.84 -32.25
CA LEU A 212 9.76 -22.97 -30.81
C LEU A 212 11.03 -22.64 -30.01
N LEU A 213 12.19 -23.19 -30.39
CA LEU A 213 13.43 -22.92 -29.68
C LEU A 213 13.82 -21.44 -29.74
N ARG A 214 13.57 -20.78 -30.89
CA ARG A 214 13.78 -19.34 -31.01
C ARG A 214 12.85 -18.56 -30.09
N GLU A 215 11.57 -18.90 -30.05
CA GLU A 215 10.58 -18.24 -29.19
C GLU A 215 10.96 -18.37 -27.70
N PHE A 216 11.26 -19.59 -27.25
CA PHE A 216 11.69 -19.82 -25.86
C PHE A 216 12.96 -19.06 -25.54
N HIS A 217 13.97 -19.08 -26.44
CA HIS A 217 15.24 -18.43 -26.17
C HIS A 217 15.15 -16.89 -26.12
N VAL A 218 14.35 -16.28 -27.01
CA VAL A 218 14.17 -14.82 -27.05
C VAL A 218 13.47 -14.31 -25.79
N HIS A 219 12.52 -15.08 -25.26
CA HIS A 219 11.73 -14.68 -24.10
C HIS A 219 12.31 -15.15 -22.76
N ASP A 220 13.33 -16.01 -22.74
CA ASP A 220 13.85 -16.61 -21.51
C ASP A 220 14.47 -15.57 -20.56
N SER A 221 15.29 -14.66 -21.07
CA SER A 221 15.92 -13.61 -20.25
C SER A 221 14.86 -12.68 -19.63
N ASN A 222 13.86 -12.27 -20.40
CA ASN A 222 12.76 -11.43 -19.93
C ASN A 222 11.93 -12.12 -18.83
N PHE A 223 11.69 -13.44 -18.95
CA PHE A 223 10.98 -14.18 -17.91
C PHE A 223 11.80 -14.29 -16.62
N MET A 224 13.11 -14.57 -16.73
CA MET A 224 14.00 -14.61 -15.58
C MET A 224 14.11 -13.25 -14.88
N GLU A 225 14.22 -12.16 -15.65
CA GLU A 225 14.18 -10.78 -15.13
C GLU A 225 12.86 -10.50 -14.39
N GLN A 226 11.72 -10.85 -14.98
CA GLN A 226 10.41 -10.67 -14.31
C GLN A 226 10.27 -11.51 -13.04
N LEU A 227 10.87 -12.70 -13.01
CA LEU A 227 10.84 -13.58 -11.84
C LEU A 227 11.72 -13.00 -10.71
N GLU A 228 12.90 -12.46 -11.06
CA GLU A 228 13.78 -11.74 -10.13
C GLU A 228 13.11 -10.47 -9.59
N GLU A 229 12.45 -9.69 -10.45
CA GLU A 229 11.65 -8.52 -10.03
C GLU A 229 10.57 -8.91 -9.01
N LEU A 230 9.88 -10.04 -9.23
CA LEU A 230 8.87 -10.54 -8.30
C LEU A 230 9.51 -10.96 -6.96
N GLU A 231 10.62 -11.68 -7.00
CA GLU A 231 11.34 -12.11 -5.80
C GLU A 231 11.81 -10.92 -4.96
N GLU A 232 12.44 -9.93 -5.60
CA GLU A 232 12.88 -8.71 -4.93
C GLU A 232 11.70 -7.96 -4.30
N HIS A 233 10.59 -7.81 -5.04
CA HIS A 233 9.42 -7.10 -4.53
C HIS A 233 8.77 -7.84 -3.35
N VAL A 234 8.72 -9.18 -3.37
CA VAL A 234 8.26 -9.99 -2.22
C VAL A 234 9.16 -9.76 -1.00
N TYR A 235 10.48 -9.75 -1.19
CA TYR A 235 11.44 -9.50 -0.11
C TYR A 235 11.28 -8.09 0.49
N LEU A 236 11.15 -7.07 -0.36
CA LEU A 236 10.92 -5.69 0.06
C LEU A 236 9.58 -5.53 0.80
N CYS A 237 8.53 -6.22 0.34
CA CYS A 237 7.23 -6.23 1.02
C CYS A 237 7.35 -6.83 2.43
N LEU A 238 8.03 -7.96 2.59
CA LEU A 238 8.27 -8.58 3.90
C LEU A 238 9.05 -7.65 4.85
N LEU A 239 10.08 -6.97 4.36
CA LEU A 239 10.82 -5.97 5.12
C LEU A 239 9.91 -4.82 5.57
N THR A 240 9.06 -4.34 4.67
CA THR A 240 8.10 -3.26 4.94
C THR A 240 7.03 -3.66 5.94
N ILE A 241 6.54 -4.90 5.91
CA ILE A 241 5.64 -5.47 6.92
C ILE A 241 6.32 -5.46 8.29
N ASN A 242 7.55 -5.97 8.38
CA ASN A 242 8.28 -6.04 9.64
C ASN A 242 8.55 -4.65 10.21
N ARG A 243 8.95 -3.70 9.35
CA ARG A 243 9.12 -2.29 9.73
C ARG A 243 7.82 -1.68 10.23
N SER A 244 6.72 -1.86 9.50
CA SER A 244 5.41 -1.30 9.86
C SER A 244 4.92 -1.86 11.19
N ARG A 245 5.06 -3.17 11.42
CA ARG A 245 4.73 -3.82 12.70
C ARG A 245 5.51 -3.23 13.86
N ARG A 246 6.82 -3.03 13.69
CA ARG A 246 7.67 -2.40 14.70
C ARG A 246 7.20 -0.98 15.03
N LEU A 247 6.96 -0.14 14.03
CA LEU A 247 6.50 1.24 14.24
C LEU A 247 5.15 1.29 14.98
N VAL A 248 4.22 0.38 14.63
CA VAL A 248 2.94 0.28 15.36
C VAL A 248 3.15 -0.14 16.81
N LEU A 249 4.05 -1.09 17.08
CA LEU A 249 4.37 -1.53 18.44
C LEU A 249 5.05 -0.44 19.27
N GLU A 250 6.01 0.28 18.68
CA GLU A 250 6.67 1.43 19.32
C GLU A 250 5.64 2.48 19.75
N GLU A 251 4.66 2.76 18.88
CA GLU A 251 3.60 3.72 19.18
C GLU A 251 2.64 3.21 20.27
N ILE A 252 2.24 1.94 20.22
CA ILE A 252 1.43 1.30 21.28
C ILE A 252 2.15 1.43 22.63
N LEU A 253 3.44 1.10 22.68
CA LEU A 253 4.25 1.14 23.90
C LEU A 253 4.50 2.58 24.39
N ALA A 254 4.59 3.56 23.49
CA ALA A 254 4.71 4.97 23.87
C ALA A 254 3.42 5.56 24.46
N THR A 255 2.26 5.01 24.11
CA THR A 255 0.95 5.42 24.66
C THR A 255 0.55 4.77 25.99
N HIS A 256 1.39 3.89 26.56
CA HIS A 256 1.15 3.19 27.84
C HIS A 256 2.07 3.73 28.96
#